data_AF-A0A091J227-F1
#
_entry.id   AF-A0A091J227-F1
#
_cell.length_a   1.000
_cell.length_b   1.000
_cell.length_c   1.000
_cell.angle_alpha   90.00
_cell.angle_beta   90.00
_cell.angle_gamma   90.00
#
_symmetry.space_group_name_H-M   'P 1'
#
loop_
_entity.id
_entity.type
_entity.pdbx_description
1 polymer ?
#
loop_
_entity_poly.entity_id
_entity_poly.type
_entity_poly.pdbx_seq_one_letter_code
_entity_poly.pdbx_strand_id
1 'polypeptide(L)'
;HSCKEGFYRDLSKPISHRKACKECDCHPVGAAGQTCNQTTGQCPCKDGVTGITCNRCAKGYQQSRSPIAPCIKIPAAPPTTAASSTEEPADCDSYCKASKGKLKINMKKYCKKDY
;
A
#
# COMPACT_ATOMS: atom_id res chain seq x y z
N HIS A 1 -22.05 -28.89 -7.31
CA HIS A 1 -20.61 -29.08 -7.09
C HIS A 1 -19.96 -27.74 -6.83
N SER A 2 -19.73 -27.43 -5.56
CA SER A 2 -19.06 -26.21 -5.08
C SER A 2 -17.74 -26.58 -4.40
N CYS A 3 -16.81 -25.64 -4.37
CA CYS A 3 -15.57 -25.80 -3.59
C CYS A 3 -15.84 -25.54 -2.11
N LYS A 4 -14.97 -26.06 -1.24
CA LYS A 4 -15.00 -25.74 0.19
C LYS A 4 -14.81 -24.24 0.41
N GLU A 5 -15.25 -23.75 1.57
CA GLU A 5 -14.98 -22.36 1.97
C GLU A 5 -13.48 -22.09 2.00
N GLY A 6 -13.06 -20.90 1.55
CA GLY A 6 -11.65 -20.59 1.31
C GLY A 6 -11.08 -21.22 0.03
N PHE A 7 -11.91 -21.82 -0.84
CA PHE A 7 -11.53 -22.29 -2.16
C PHE A 7 -12.50 -21.81 -3.24
N TYR A 8 -11.99 -21.58 -4.45
CA TYR A 8 -12.75 -21.21 -5.63
C TYR A 8 -12.51 -22.17 -6.80
N ARG A 9 -13.44 -22.17 -7.75
CA ARG A 9 -13.45 -23.08 -8.89
C ARG A 9 -12.46 -22.60 -9.97
N ASP A 10 -11.53 -23.47 -10.35
CA ASP A 10 -10.66 -23.25 -11.50
C ASP A 10 -11.31 -23.79 -12.79
N LEU A 11 -11.89 -22.87 -13.59
CA LEU A 11 -12.56 -23.20 -14.85
C LEU A 11 -11.63 -23.80 -15.92
N SER A 12 -10.31 -23.66 -15.78
CA SER A 12 -9.34 -24.28 -16.68
C SER A 12 -9.27 -25.82 -16.51
N LYS A 13 -9.84 -26.34 -15.41
CA LYS A 13 -9.76 -27.77 -15.07
C LYS A 13 -11.15 -28.39 -15.00
N PRO A 14 -11.31 -29.65 -15.45
CA PRO A 14 -12.58 -30.35 -15.32
C PRO A 14 -12.91 -30.55 -13.84
N ILE A 15 -14.20 -30.71 -13.54
CA ILE A 15 -14.70 -30.73 -12.15
C ILE A 15 -14.21 -31.93 -11.35
N SER A 16 -13.85 -33.02 -12.04
CA SER A 16 -13.25 -34.23 -11.46
C SER A 16 -11.77 -34.08 -11.15
N HIS A 17 -11.11 -33.01 -11.62
CA HIS A 17 -9.68 -32.83 -11.41
C HIS A 17 -9.38 -32.55 -9.94
N ARG A 18 -8.33 -33.16 -9.38
CA ARG A 18 -7.95 -32.99 -7.96
C ARG A 18 -7.69 -31.53 -7.56
N LYS A 19 -7.21 -30.72 -8.52
CA LYS A 19 -6.99 -29.27 -8.38
C LYS A 19 -8.10 -28.41 -9.02
N ALA A 20 -9.31 -28.96 -9.19
CA ALA A 20 -10.46 -28.21 -9.69
C ALA A 20 -10.88 -27.06 -8.76
N CYS A 21 -10.50 -27.16 -7.49
CA CYS A 21 -10.65 -26.13 -6.47
C CYS A 21 -9.27 -25.58 -6.10
N LYS A 22 -9.12 -24.26 -6.17
CA LYS A 22 -7.91 -23.54 -5.79
C LYS A 22 -8.17 -22.70 -4.55
N GLU A 23 -7.18 -22.62 -3.68
CA GLU A 23 -7.28 -21.88 -2.42
C GLU A 23 -7.37 -20.37 -2.65
N CYS A 24 -8.15 -19.71 -1.82
CA CYS A 24 -8.26 -18.26 -1.74
C CYS A 24 -7.02 -17.70 -1.04
N ASP A 25 -6.16 -17.00 -1.77
CA ASP A 25 -4.96 -16.37 -1.21
C ASP A 25 -5.24 -14.89 -0.90
N CYS A 26 -6.19 -14.62 0.00
CA CYS A 26 -6.62 -13.27 0.30
C CYS A 26 -5.60 -12.53 1.19
N HIS A 27 -5.13 -11.36 0.74
CA HIS A 27 -4.11 -10.60 1.43
C HIS A 27 -4.58 -10.18 2.84
N PRO A 28 -3.83 -10.51 3.93
CA PRO A 28 -4.31 -10.40 5.31
C PRO A 28 -4.62 -8.96 5.73
N VAL A 29 -3.90 -7.99 5.15
CA VAL A 29 -4.11 -6.57 5.45
C VAL A 29 -5.12 -5.94 4.48
N GLY A 30 -5.15 -6.40 3.23
CA GLY A 30 -5.87 -5.74 2.13
C GLY A 30 -7.28 -6.27 1.91
N ALA A 31 -7.55 -7.51 2.32
CA ALA A 31 -8.86 -8.11 2.31
C ALA A 31 -9.60 -7.88 3.63
N ALA A 32 -10.92 -7.86 3.57
CA ALA A 32 -11.82 -7.85 4.73
C ALA A 32 -12.09 -9.26 5.27
N GLY A 33 -11.71 -10.31 4.54
CA GLY A 33 -11.90 -11.70 4.93
C GLY A 33 -11.07 -12.66 4.08
N GLN A 34 -11.03 -13.92 4.51
CA GLN A 34 -10.28 -15.01 3.85
C GLN A 34 -11.13 -15.80 2.84
N THR A 35 -12.46 -15.64 2.87
CA THR A 35 -13.38 -16.33 1.97
C THR A 35 -13.56 -15.51 0.69
N CYS A 36 -13.07 -16.06 -0.43
CA CYS A 36 -13.23 -15.45 -1.75
C CYS A 36 -14.47 -15.98 -2.49
N ASN A 37 -14.85 -15.29 -3.57
CA ASN A 37 -15.96 -15.71 -4.42
C ASN A 37 -15.67 -17.08 -5.05
N GLN A 38 -16.59 -18.05 -4.92
CA GLN A 38 -16.39 -19.42 -5.38
C GLN A 38 -16.22 -19.57 -6.90
N THR A 39 -16.68 -18.60 -7.69
CA THR A 39 -16.63 -18.64 -9.15
C THR A 39 -15.47 -17.82 -9.70
N THR A 40 -15.27 -16.61 -9.17
CA THR A 40 -14.24 -15.69 -9.70
C THR A 40 -12.92 -15.74 -8.95
N GLY A 41 -12.91 -16.27 -7.72
CA GLY A 41 -11.77 -16.20 -6.82
C GLY A 41 -11.52 -14.81 -6.23
N GLN A 42 -12.41 -13.84 -6.48
CA GLN A 42 -12.25 -12.47 -5.99
C GLN A 42 -12.44 -12.41 -4.47
N CYS A 43 -11.42 -11.96 -3.76
CA CYS A 43 -11.46 -11.68 -2.33
C CYS A 43 -12.24 -10.39 -2.05
N PRO A 44 -12.89 -10.28 -0.88
CA PRO A 44 -13.54 -9.05 -0.44
C PRO A 44 -12.47 -8.02 -0.06
N CYS A 45 -12.22 -7.03 -0.92
CA CYS A 45 -11.18 -6.03 -0.69
C CYS A 45 -11.65 -4.89 0.20
N LYS A 46 -10.74 -4.34 1.02
CA LYS A 46 -10.97 -3.09 1.76
C LYS A 46 -11.00 -1.88 0.82
N ASP A 47 -11.45 -0.75 1.36
CA ASP A 47 -11.53 0.50 0.63
C ASP A 47 -10.18 0.90 0.00
N GLY A 48 -10.24 1.24 -1.29
CA GLY A 48 -9.05 1.63 -2.05
C GLY A 48 -8.08 0.49 -2.39
N VAL A 49 -8.40 -0.76 -2.04
CA VAL A 49 -7.61 -1.95 -2.38
C VAL A 49 -8.22 -2.64 -3.61
N THR A 50 -7.39 -3.23 -4.47
CA THR A 50 -7.81 -3.94 -5.68
C THR A 50 -6.94 -5.17 -5.96
N GLY A 51 -7.31 -5.93 -7.00
CA GLY A 51 -6.73 -7.22 -7.37
C GLY A 51 -7.55 -8.40 -6.83
N ILE A 52 -7.40 -9.57 -7.46
CA ILE A 52 -8.11 -10.80 -7.09
C ILE A 52 -7.88 -11.15 -5.61
N THR A 53 -6.64 -10.98 -5.15
CA THR A 53 -6.20 -11.26 -3.78
C THR A 53 -6.15 -10.03 -2.88
N CYS A 54 -6.60 -8.86 -3.34
CA CYS A 54 -6.54 -7.60 -2.60
C CYS A 54 -5.11 -7.18 -2.19
N ASN A 55 -4.14 -7.36 -3.10
CA ASN A 55 -2.71 -7.19 -2.83
C ASN A 55 -2.13 -5.83 -3.27
N ARG A 56 -2.93 -4.91 -3.79
CA ARG A 56 -2.46 -3.59 -4.25
C ARG A 56 -3.51 -2.50 -4.07
N CYS A 57 -3.08 -1.25 -4.01
CA CYS A 57 -4.01 -0.12 -4.00
C CYS A 57 -4.57 0.15 -5.41
N ALA A 58 -5.82 0.62 -5.46
CA ALA A 58 -6.46 1.08 -6.68
C ALA A 58 -5.78 2.36 -7.21
N LYS A 59 -6.04 2.69 -8.47
CA LYS A 59 -5.53 3.93 -9.07
C LYS A 59 -6.05 5.13 -8.28
N GLY A 60 -5.16 6.07 -7.96
CA GLY A 60 -5.49 7.23 -7.12
C GLY A 60 -5.44 6.96 -5.61
N TYR A 61 -4.91 5.80 -5.19
CA TYR A 61 -4.64 5.49 -3.79
C TYR A 61 -3.16 5.15 -3.59
N GLN A 62 -2.65 5.37 -2.38
CA GLN A 62 -1.30 5.03 -1.94
C GLN A 62 -1.33 4.17 -0.66
N GLN A 63 -0.28 3.37 -0.46
CA GLN A 63 -0.16 2.53 0.73
C GLN A 63 0.05 3.38 1.98
N SER A 64 -0.72 3.10 3.02
CA SER A 64 -0.59 3.70 4.35
C SER A 64 0.08 2.71 5.31
N ARG A 65 0.45 3.19 6.49
CA ARG A 65 0.99 2.35 7.58
C ARG A 65 -0.11 1.74 8.46
N SER A 66 -1.39 2.02 8.19
CA SER A 66 -2.50 1.52 8.99
C SER A 66 -2.95 0.13 8.52
N PRO A 67 -3.04 -0.87 9.40
CA PRO A 67 -3.60 -2.18 9.06
C PRO A 67 -5.11 -2.12 8.83
N ILE A 68 -5.81 -1.13 9.40
CA ILE A 68 -7.25 -0.93 9.21
C ILE A 68 -7.54 -0.33 7.83
N ALA A 69 -6.81 0.72 7.46
CA ALA A 69 -6.98 1.44 6.19
C ALA A 69 -5.67 1.43 5.39
N PRO A 70 -5.31 0.32 4.74
CA PRO A 70 -3.99 0.16 4.10
C PRO A 70 -3.82 1.00 2.83
N CYS A 71 -4.91 1.47 2.21
CA CYS A 71 -4.86 2.33 1.03
C CYS A 71 -5.63 3.62 1.30
N ILE A 72 -4.97 4.77 1.15
CA ILE A 72 -5.59 6.10 1.31
C ILE A 72 -5.62 6.83 -0.03
N LYS A 73 -6.66 7.61 -0.28
CA LYS A 73 -6.77 8.40 -1.52
C LYS A 73 -5.61 9.39 -1.60
N ILE A 74 -4.99 9.48 -2.77
CA ILE A 74 -4.07 10.55 -3.10
C ILE A 74 -4.93 11.80 -3.24
N PRO A 75 -4.69 12.88 -2.46
CA PRO A 75 -5.38 14.12 -2.69
C PRO A 75 -5.07 14.56 -4.12
N ALA A 76 -6.12 14.66 -4.94
CA ALA A 76 -5.99 15.27 -6.25
C ALA A 76 -5.59 16.72 -5.99
N ALA A 77 -4.34 17.08 -6.28
CA ALA A 77 -4.02 18.47 -6.47
C ALA A 77 -5.05 19.00 -7.49
N PRO A 78 -5.73 20.14 -7.22
CA PRO A 78 -6.51 20.77 -8.27
C PRO A 78 -5.61 20.91 -9.50
N PRO A 79 -6.14 20.84 -10.74
CA PRO A 79 -5.35 21.22 -11.89
C PRO A 79 -4.85 22.64 -11.59
N THR A 80 -3.55 22.78 -11.34
CA THR A 80 -2.89 24.06 -11.32
C THR A 80 -3.04 24.61 -12.74
N THR A 81 -4.15 25.31 -13.01
CA THR A 81 -4.02 26.58 -13.70
C THR A 81 -2.89 27.31 -12.98
N ALA A 82 -1.94 27.83 -13.75
CA ALA A 82 -0.82 28.60 -13.24
C ALA A 82 -1.35 29.83 -12.48
N ALA A 83 -1.79 29.63 -11.25
CA ALA A 83 -1.79 30.65 -10.24
C ALA A 83 -0.32 30.76 -9.86
N SER A 84 0.32 31.76 -10.44
CA SER A 84 1.55 32.37 -9.98
C SER A 84 1.45 32.57 -8.47
N SER A 85 1.84 31.55 -7.70
CA SER A 85 2.13 31.71 -6.29
C SER A 85 3.59 32.12 -6.25
N THR A 86 3.80 33.42 -6.38
CA THR A 86 5.02 34.06 -5.90
C THR A 86 4.97 34.05 -4.37
N GLU A 87 4.97 32.86 -3.77
CA GLU A 87 5.40 32.68 -2.40
C GLU A 87 6.57 31.72 -2.48
N GLU A 88 7.74 32.35 -2.58
CA GLU A 88 9.04 31.78 -2.29
C GLU A 88 8.92 30.74 -1.16
N PRO A 89 9.44 29.52 -1.32
CA PRO A 89 9.63 28.65 -0.17
C PRO A 89 10.48 29.43 0.82
N ALA A 90 9.91 29.75 1.99
CA ALA A 90 10.63 30.44 3.05
C ALA A 90 11.99 29.76 3.23
N ASP A 91 13.01 30.55 2.93
CA ASP A 91 14.42 30.23 2.90
C ASP A 91 14.80 29.17 3.95
N CYS A 92 15.41 28.06 3.52
CA CYS A 92 15.80 26.94 4.38
C CYS A 92 16.72 27.39 5.53
N ASP A 93 17.39 28.54 5.38
CA ASP A 93 18.23 29.19 6.39
C ASP A 93 17.43 29.64 7.63
N SER A 94 16.13 29.89 7.50
CA SER A 94 15.27 30.34 8.60
C SER A 94 15.00 29.24 9.64
N TYR A 95 14.93 27.98 9.20
CA TYR A 95 14.72 26.81 10.07
C TYR A 95 16.04 26.17 10.52
N CYS A 96 17.10 26.31 9.71
CA CYS A 96 18.44 25.83 10.03
C CYS A 96 19.38 27.01 10.28
N LYS A 97 19.39 27.56 11.50
CA LYS A 97 20.47 28.45 11.94
C LYS A 97 21.79 27.67 11.95
N ALA A 98 22.56 27.79 10.87
CA ALA A 98 23.93 27.31 10.83
C ALA A 98 24.69 27.94 12.01
N SER A 99 25.01 27.11 13.00
CA SER A 99 25.83 27.56 14.13
C SER A 99 27.15 28.07 13.56
N LYS A 100 27.54 29.30 13.88
CA LYS A 100 28.75 29.99 13.40
C LYS A 100 30.07 29.37 13.90
N GLY A 101 30.12 28.04 14.06
CA GLY A 101 31.29 27.29 14.45
C GLY A 101 31.57 26.17 13.45
N LYS A 102 32.82 26.02 13.02
CA LYS A 102 33.29 24.80 12.35
C LYS A 102 33.20 23.63 13.32
N LEU A 103 32.04 22.99 13.40
CA LEU A 103 31.87 21.73 14.11
C LEU A 103 32.56 20.62 13.31
N LYS A 104 33.82 20.34 13.67
CA LYS A 104 34.60 19.25 13.10
C LYS A 104 34.19 17.95 13.81
N ILE A 105 33.20 17.24 13.27
CA ILE A 105 32.72 15.97 13.83
C ILE A 105 33.68 14.86 13.39
N ASN A 106 34.22 14.10 14.35
CA ASN A 106 35.05 12.93 14.08
C ASN A 106 34.15 11.70 13.89
N MET A 107 34.39 10.91 12.83
CA MET A 107 33.68 9.68 12.45
C MET A 107 33.49 8.71 13.63
N LYS A 108 34.47 8.65 14.54
CA LYS A 108 34.45 7.78 15.72
C LYS A 108 33.34 8.12 16.73
N LYS A 109 32.83 9.35 16.71
CA LYS A 109 31.73 9.82 17.58
C LYS A 109 30.34 9.60 16.94
N TYR A 110 30.27 9.55 15.61
CA TYR A 110 29.04 9.22 14.86
C TYR A 110 28.69 7.74 14.99
N CYS A 111 29.68 6.85 14.81
CA CYS A 111 29.47 5.40 14.85
C CYS A 111 29.30 4.81 16.27
N LYS A 112 29.39 5.62 17.33
CA LYS A 112 29.26 5.19 18.73
C LYS A 112 27.90 5.49 19.37
N LYS A 113 26.92 5.92 18.56
CA LYS A 113 25.53 6.01 19.01
C LYS A 113 24.83 4.76 18.50
N ASP A 114 24.90 3.76 19.36
CA ASP A 114 24.68 2.32 19.18
C ASP A 114 23.51 1.94 18.26
N TYR A 115 23.82 1.03 17.34
CA TYR A 115 22.92 0.00 16.80
C TYR A 115 23.25 -1.31 17.52
#